data_AF-A0A656HEW2-F1
#
_entry.id   AF-A0A656HEW2-F1
#
_cell.length_a   1.000
_cell.length_b   1.000
_cell.length_c   1.000
_cell.angle_alpha   90.00
_cell.angle_beta   90.00
_cell.angle_gamma   90.00
#
_symmetry.space_group_name_H-M   'P 1'
#
loop_
_entity.id
_entity.type
_entity.pdbx_description
1 polymer ?
#
loop_
_entity_poly.entity_id
_entity_poly.type
_entity_poly.pdbx_seq_one_letter_code
_entity_poly.pdbx_strand_id
1 'polypeptide(L)'
;MKLLLDENLSRRIIPQILDAYPDSSQIALLGMDSANDRQVWAYAQQNGYMLVTQDSDFNEMSVLYGHPPKVIWLKCGNQPKQMMRAIPP
;
A
#
# COMPACT_ATOMS: atom_id res chain seq x y z
N MET A 1 -0.79 12.33 -5.02
CA MET A 1 -1.12 10.89 -5.09
C MET A 1 -1.07 10.36 -3.66
N LYS A 2 -1.98 9.46 -3.27
CA LYS A 2 -2.01 8.93 -1.89
C LYS A 2 -1.80 7.43 -1.87
N LEU A 3 -1.02 6.96 -0.91
CA LEU A 3 -0.59 5.57 -0.79
C LEU A 3 -1.35 4.89 0.34
N LEU A 4 -1.83 3.68 0.10
CA LEU A 4 -2.33 2.79 1.12
C LEU A 4 -1.33 1.64 1.27
N LEU A 5 -0.59 1.66 2.38
CA LEU A 5 0.38 0.62 2.69
C LEU A 5 -0.32 -0.63 3.21
N ASP A 6 0.17 -1.77 2.75
CA ASP A 6 -0.16 -3.08 3.28
C ASP A 6 0.16 -3.20 4.78
N GLU A 7 -0.52 -4.13 5.48
CA GLU A 7 -0.28 -4.46 6.88
C GLU A 7 1.13 -5.02 7.14
N ASN A 8 1.69 -5.72 6.14
CA ASN A 8 3.04 -6.27 6.22
C ASN A 8 4.14 -5.19 6.15
N LEU A 9 3.78 -3.98 5.72
CA LEU A 9 4.68 -2.83 5.74
C LEU A 9 4.71 -2.19 7.13
N SER A 10 5.81 -1.51 7.47
CA SER A 10 5.88 -0.82 8.77
C SER A 10 5.09 0.49 8.76
N ARG A 11 4.11 0.67 9.66
CA ARG A 11 3.45 1.97 9.92
C ARG A 11 4.41 3.14 10.18
N ARG A 12 5.66 2.87 10.61
CA ARG A 12 6.69 3.89 10.82
C ARG A 12 7.12 4.60 9.53
N ILE A 13 6.78 4.04 8.36
CA ILE A 13 7.05 4.64 7.05
C ILE A 13 6.08 5.80 6.79
N ILE A 14 4.84 5.74 7.30
CA ILE A 14 3.80 6.75 7.03
C ILE A 14 4.31 8.18 7.33
N PRO A 15 4.84 8.51 8.53
CA PRO A 15 5.34 9.86 8.78
C PRO A 15 6.48 10.30 7.85
N GLN A 16 7.23 9.36 7.27
CA GLN A 16 8.37 9.66 6.38
C GLN A 16 7.94 9.95 4.95
N ILE A 17 6.77 9.44 4.53
CA ILE A 17 6.28 9.61 3.16
C ILE A 17 5.20 10.69 3.04
N LEU A 18 4.61 11.15 4.16
CA LEU A 18 3.53 12.13 4.14
C LEU A 18 3.92 13.47 3.49
N ASP A 19 5.19 13.87 3.56
CA ASP A 19 5.69 15.09 2.90
C ASP A 19 5.61 15.00 1.37
N ALA A 20 5.85 13.81 0.79
CA ALA A 20 5.81 13.56 -0.65
C ALA A 20 4.43 13.06 -1.13
N TYR A 21 3.75 12.28 -0.28
CA TYR A 21 2.45 11.67 -0.55
C TYR A 21 1.47 12.02 0.58
N PRO A 22 0.89 13.22 0.57
CA PRO A 22 -0.14 13.62 1.51
C PRO A 22 -1.32 12.64 1.51
N ASP A 23 -2.00 12.54 2.65
CA ASP A 23 -3.16 11.65 2.87
C ASP A 23 -2.87 10.16 2.71
N SER A 24 -1.60 9.76 2.72
CA SER A 24 -1.21 8.34 2.74
C SER A 24 -1.45 7.72 4.11
N SER A 25 -1.85 6.45 4.12
CA SER A 25 -2.12 5.69 5.34
C SER A 25 -1.71 4.23 5.19
N GLN A 26 -1.95 3.45 6.24
CA GLN A 26 -1.76 2.00 6.25
C GLN A 26 -3.07 1.32 6.66
N ILE A 27 -3.33 0.12 6.14
CA ILE A 27 -4.51 -0.72 6.48
C ILE A 27 -4.80 -0.72 7.99
N ALA A 28 -3.80 -1.04 8.82
CA ALA A 28 -3.95 -1.08 10.27
C ALA A 28 -4.26 0.29 10.91
N LEU A 29 -3.78 1.40 10.34
CA LEU A 29 -4.08 2.75 10.85
C LEU A 29 -5.52 3.20 10.50
N LEU A 30 -6.13 2.55 9.52
CA LEU A 30 -7.53 2.78 9.13
C LEU A 30 -8.51 1.86 9.87
N GLY A 31 -8.03 1.03 10.81
CA GLY A 31 -8.86 0.02 11.51
C GLY A 31 -9.38 -1.07 10.57
N MET A 32 -8.65 -1.34 9.49
CA MET A 32 -8.98 -2.36 8.49
C MET A 32 -8.13 -3.62 8.65
N ASP A 33 -7.55 -3.84 9.82
CA ASP A 33 -6.71 -5.01 10.16
C ASP A 33 -7.46 -6.35 10.04
N SER A 34 -8.79 -6.35 10.15
CA SER A 34 -9.62 -7.53 9.91
C SER A 34 -10.24 -7.57 8.50
N ALA A 35 -9.91 -6.61 7.63
CA ALA A 35 -10.46 -6.54 6.28
C ALA A 35 -9.70 -7.50 5.37
N ASN A 36 -10.43 -8.23 4.52
CA ASN A 36 -9.79 -9.05 3.49
C ASN A 36 -9.30 -8.20 2.31
N ASP A 37 -8.47 -8.78 1.46
CA ASP A 37 -7.86 -8.09 0.31
C ASP A 37 -8.90 -7.43 -0.60
N ARG A 38 -10.06 -8.05 -0.78
CA ARG A 38 -11.15 -7.48 -1.60
C ARG A 38 -11.77 -6.23 -0.97
N GLN A 39 -11.91 -6.20 0.35
CA GLN A 39 -12.38 -5.03 1.08
C GLN A 39 -11.34 -3.91 1.03
N VAL A 40 -10.06 -4.24 1.22
CA VAL A 40 -8.95 -3.30 1.07
C VAL A 40 -8.88 -2.74 -0.35
N TRP A 41 -9.03 -3.59 -1.37
CA TRP A 41 -9.07 -3.22 -2.78
C TRP A 41 -10.22 -2.25 -3.09
N ALA A 42 -11.43 -2.58 -2.65
CA ALA A 42 -12.60 -1.73 -2.83
C ALA A 42 -12.43 -0.38 -2.11
N TYR A 43 -11.90 -0.39 -0.89
CA TYR A 43 -11.62 0.83 -0.15
C TYR A 43 -10.58 1.70 -0.88
N ALA A 44 -9.49 1.09 -1.35
CA ALA A 44 -8.47 1.79 -2.12
C ALA A 44 -9.05 2.40 -3.41
N GLN A 45 -9.89 1.65 -4.12
CA GLN A 45 -10.58 2.11 -5.32
C GLN A 45 -11.48 3.32 -5.02
N GLN A 46 -12.40 3.17 -4.06
CA GLN A 46 -13.40 4.19 -3.73
C GLN A 46 -12.78 5.48 -3.22
N ASN A 47 -11.68 5.36 -2.48
CA ASN A 47 -11.01 6.52 -1.92
C ASN A 47 -9.94 7.08 -2.86
N GLY A 48 -9.53 6.38 -3.93
CA GLY A 48 -8.48 6.84 -4.84
C GLY A 48 -7.06 6.65 -4.29
N TYR A 49 -6.83 5.56 -3.55
CA TYR A 49 -5.50 5.14 -3.12
C TYR A 49 -4.80 4.33 -4.20
N MET A 50 -3.47 4.40 -4.17
CA MET A 50 -2.58 3.42 -4.76
C MET A 50 -2.12 2.47 -3.65
N LEU A 51 -2.28 1.16 -3.87
CA LEU A 51 -1.86 0.14 -2.92
C LEU A 51 -0.35 -0.07 -3.02
N VAL A 52 0.32 -0.20 -1.88
CA VAL A 52 1.75 -0.53 -1.82
C VAL A 52 1.90 -1.78 -1.00
N THR A 53 2.45 -2.84 -1.60
CA THR A 53 2.61 -4.15 -0.96
C THR A 53 3.98 -4.75 -1.28
N GLN A 54 4.43 -5.67 -0.44
CA GLN A 54 5.55 -6.59 -0.72
C GLN A 54 5.07 -7.95 -1.23
N ASP A 55 3.80 -8.26 -1.03
CA ASP A 55 3.19 -9.54 -1.35
C ASP A 55 2.58 -9.52 -2.77
N SER A 56 2.39 -10.72 -3.33
CA SER A 56 1.89 -10.87 -4.69
C SER A 56 0.38 -10.66 -4.80
N ASP A 57 -0.38 -10.83 -3.72
CA ASP A 57 -1.85 -10.93 -3.76
C ASP A 57 -2.51 -9.69 -4.40
N PHE A 58 -2.16 -8.48 -3.95
CA PHE A 58 -2.68 -7.25 -4.59
C PHE A 58 -2.19 -7.07 -6.03
N ASN A 59 -0.98 -7.53 -6.36
CA ASN A 59 -0.47 -7.46 -7.73
C ASN A 59 -1.26 -8.42 -8.64
N GLU A 60 -1.56 -9.63 -8.17
CA GLU A 60 -2.42 -10.59 -8.88
C GLU A 60 -3.82 -10.03 -9.08
N MET A 61 -4.39 -9.40 -8.06
CA MET A 61 -5.67 -8.67 -8.17
C MET A 61 -5.61 -7.56 -9.22
N SER A 62 -4.49 -6.84 -9.33
CA SER A 62 -4.31 -5.81 -10.36
C SER A 62 -4.25 -6.39 -11.77
N VAL A 63 -3.70 -7.59 -11.94
CA VAL A 63 -3.71 -8.30 -13.23
C VAL A 63 -5.13 -8.76 -13.57
N LEU A 64 -5.88 -9.24 -12.57
CA LEU A 64 -7.21 -9.80 -12.75
C LEU A 64 -8.30 -8.73 -12.97
N TYR A 65 -8.29 -7.68 -12.15
CA TYR A 65 -9.34 -6.66 -12.11
C TYR A 65 -8.96 -5.37 -12.85
N GLY A 66 -7.69 -5.21 -13.22
CA GLY A 66 -7.19 -4.00 -13.84
C GLY A 66 -7.16 -2.81 -12.86
N HIS A 67 -7.09 -1.62 -13.43
CA HIS A 67 -7.01 -0.37 -12.68
C HIS A 67 -8.36 0.35 -12.71
N PRO A 68 -8.76 1.06 -11.63
CA PRO A 68 -8.10 1.25 -10.32
C PRO A 68 -8.45 0.21 -9.22
N PRO A 69 -7.69 0.14 -8.09
CA PRO A 69 -6.49 0.92 -7.73
C PRO A 69 -5.23 0.52 -8.49
N LYS A 70 -4.24 1.41 -8.51
CA LYS A 70 -2.86 1.09 -8.94
C LYS A 70 -2.14 0.37 -7.82
N VAL A 71 -1.24 -0.55 -8.18
CA VAL A 71 -0.45 -1.33 -7.22
C VAL A 71 1.04 -1.08 -7.43
N ILE A 72 1.73 -0.64 -6.38
CA ILE A 72 3.20 -0.62 -6.29
C ILE A 72 3.62 -1.89 -5.58
N TRP A 73 4.22 -2.82 -6.34
CA TRP A 73 4.79 -4.03 -5.78
C TRP A 73 6.28 -3.82 -5.46
N LEU A 74 6.61 -3.75 -4.17
CA LEU A 74 7.97 -3.59 -3.67
C LEU A 74 8.70 -4.94 -3.67
N LYS A 75 9.51 -5.20 -4.70
CA LYS A 75 10.37 -6.40 -4.78
C LYS A 75 11.66 -6.28 -3.96
N CYS A 76 11.60 -5.60 -2.82
CA CYS A 76 12.66 -5.68 -1.83
C CYS A 76 12.37 -6.94 -1.03
N GLY A 77 13.03 -8.05 -1.36
CA GLY A 77 12.90 -9.30 -0.59
C GLY A 77 13.11 -9.07 0.91
N ASN A 78 12.70 -10.04 1.75
CA ASN A 78 12.61 -9.96 3.22
C ASN A 78 13.91 -9.48 3.91
N GLN A 79 14.24 -8.20 3.77
CA GLN A 79 15.38 -7.54 4.37
C GLN A 79 14.87 -6.74 5.57
N PRO A 80 15.57 -6.77 6.71
CA PRO A 80 15.11 -6.14 7.93
C PRO A 80 14.92 -4.63 7.73
N LYS A 81 13.65 -4.19 7.65
CA LYS A 81 13.02 -2.87 7.95
C LYS A 81 13.77 -1.55 7.70
N GLN A 82 14.88 -1.52 6.97
CA GLN A 82 15.76 -0.35 6.92
C GLN A 82 15.95 0.28 5.53
N MET A 83 15.28 -0.22 4.49
CA MET A 83 15.48 0.28 3.13
C MET A 83 14.17 0.68 2.45
N MET A 84 13.61 1.84 2.82
CA MET A 84 12.59 2.53 2.02
C MET A 84 12.91 4.03 1.93
N ARG A 85 14.02 4.36 1.24
CA ARG A 85 14.38 5.75 0.88
C ARG A 85 14.18 6.07 -0.62
N ALA A 86 13.56 5.16 -1.38
CA ALA A 86 13.55 5.24 -2.85
C ALA A 86 12.16 5.00 -3.47
N ILE A 87 11.10 5.57 -2.90
CA ILE A 87 9.83 5.74 -3.65
C ILE A 87 9.91 7.12 -4.32
N PRO A 88 10.17 7.20 -5.63
CA PRO A 88 10.24 8.47 -6.35
C PRO A 88 8.82 9.07 -6.51
N PRO A 89 8.67 10.41 -6.36
CA PRO A 89 7.38 11.11 -6.35
C PRO A 89 6.48 10.80 -7.55
#